data_AF-A0A7C4NPV2-F1
#
_entry.id   AF-A0A7C4NPV2-F1
#
_cell.length_a   1.000
_cell.length_b   1.000
_cell.length_c   1.000
_cell.angle_alpha   90.00
_cell.angle_beta   90.00
_cell.angle_gamma   90.00
#
_symmetry.space_group_name_H-M   'P 1'
#
loop_
_entity.id
_entity.type
_entity.pdbx_description
1 polymer ?
#
loop_
_entity_poly.entity_id
_entity_poly.type
_entity_poly.pdbx_seq_one_letter_code
_entity_poly.pdbx_strand_id
1 'polypeptide(L)'
;MNLMKLGFMLITLGFVVMLVALLLPFINIIFSGKVESIDIGGGGCIVILFIPICFGFGAPSLAQLLIIVAALLTLAILIVGLLMTREAKKGAEKLGLVD
;
A
#
# COMPACT_ATOMS: atom_id res chain seq x y z
N MET A 1 23.51 4.52 1.79
CA MET A 1 22.74 4.63 3.06
C MET A 1 21.32 5.04 2.68
N ASN A 2 20.33 4.16 2.53
CA ASN A 2 19.47 3.70 3.63
C ASN A 2 18.28 2.90 3.05
N LEU A 3 18.49 2.01 2.06
CA LEU A 3 17.39 1.24 1.44
C LEU A 3 16.58 0.45 2.48
N MET A 4 17.30 -0.16 3.45
CA MET A 4 16.69 -0.86 4.57
C MET A 4 15.85 0.08 5.46
N LYS A 5 16.29 1.33 5.64
CA LYS A 5 15.56 2.38 6.37
C LYS A 5 14.32 2.85 5.60
N LEU A 6 14.40 2.94 4.26
CA LEU A 6 13.28 3.31 3.40
C LEU A 6 12.18 2.25 3.44
N GLY A 7 12.56 0.97 3.34
CA GLY A 7 11.63 -0.15 3.48
C GLY A 7 10.97 -0.19 4.86
N PHE A 8 11.77 -0.03 5.93
CA PHE A 8 11.24 0.01 7.30
C PHE A 8 10.30 1.21 7.52
N MET A 9 10.63 2.38 6.96
CA MET A 9 9.78 3.57 7.02
C MET A 9 8.45 3.36 6.29
N LEU A 10 8.45 2.72 5.11
CA LEU A 10 7.22 2.37 4.39
C LEU A 10 6.33 1.40 5.17
N ILE A 11 6.92 0.35 5.76
CA ILE A 11 6.16 -0.64 6.57
C ILE A 11 5.55 0.05 7.79
N THR A 12 6.34 0.89 8.48
CA THR A 12 5.88 1.62 9.66
C THR A 12 4.74 2.58 9.30
N LEU A 13 4.88 3.30 8.18
CA LEU A 13 3.84 4.21 7.67
C LEU A 13 2.55 3.45 7.34
N GLY A 14 2.66 2.31 6.64
CA GLY A 14 1.50 1.46 6.32
C GLY A 14 0.79 0.96 7.57
N PHE A 15 1.53 0.56 8.60
CA PHE A 15 0.97 0.12 9.88
C PHE A 15 0.23 1.24 10.61
N VAL A 16 0.79 2.46 10.65
CA VAL A 16 0.14 3.63 11.25
C VAL A 16 -1.14 3.99 10.50
N VAL A 17 -1.11 3.98 9.17
CA VAL A 17 -2.31 4.23 8.35
C VAL A 17 -3.40 3.19 8.61
N MET A 18 -3.03 1.91 8.73
CA MET A 18 -3.97 0.85 9.08
C MET A 18 -4.61 1.09 10.46
N LEU A 19 -3.82 1.46 11.48
CA LEU A 19 -4.33 1.78 12.81
C LEU A 19 -5.30 2.96 12.77
N VAL A 20 -4.93 4.05 12.08
CA VAL A 20 -5.79 5.23 11.95
C VAL A 20 -7.10 4.88 11.24
N ALA A 21 -7.05 4.09 10.16
CA ALA A 21 -8.24 3.59 9.47
C ALA A 21 -9.17 2.81 10.39
N LEU A 22 -8.62 2.02 11.31
CA LEU A 22 -9.38 1.28 12.32
C LEU A 22 -10.02 2.18 13.39
N LEU A 23 -9.38 3.30 13.74
CA LEU A 23 -9.83 4.24 14.76
C LEU A 23 -10.84 5.28 14.26
N LEU A 24 -10.82 5.60 12.97
CA LEU A 24 -11.74 6.53 12.30
C LEU A 24 -13.24 6.30 12.60
N PRO A 25 -13.81 5.07 12.53
CA PRO A 25 -15.22 4.86 12.84
C PRO A 25 -15.54 5.12 14.32
N PHE A 26 -14.64 4.77 15.24
CA PHE A 26 -14.83 5.04 16.67
C PHE A 26 -14.86 6.54 16.99
N ILE A 27 -13.98 7.32 16.34
CA ILE A 27 -13.97 8.78 16.50
C ILE A 27 -15.28 9.40 16.00
N ASN A 28 -15.78 8.93 14.85
CA ASN A 28 -17.03 9.42 14.27
C ASN A 28 -18.25 9.14 15.17
N ILE A 29 -18.32 7.96 15.77
CA ILE A 29 -19.39 7.58 16.71
C ILE A 29 -19.37 8.50 17.95
N ILE A 30 -18.18 8.80 18.49
CA ILE A 30 -18.03 9.64 19.69
C ILE A 30 -18.37 11.11 19.40
N PHE A 31 -17.97 11.64 18.24
CA PHE A 31 -18.16 13.06 17.91
C PHE A 31 -19.56 13.41 17.40
N SER A 32 -20.17 12.55 16.58
CA SER A 32 -21.45 12.86 15.94
C SER A 32 -22.66 12.33 16.72
N GLY A 33 -22.48 11.41 17.67
CA GLY A 33 -23.56 10.86 18.51
C GLY A 33 -24.68 10.13 17.74
N LYS A 34 -24.58 10.05 16.42
CA LYS A 34 -25.48 9.38 15.49
C LYS A 34 -24.77 8.16 14.95
N VAL A 35 -25.45 7.02 15.05
CA VAL A 35 -25.10 5.83 14.30
C VAL A 35 -25.61 6.04 12.87
N GLU A 36 -24.95 6.91 12.10
CA GLU A 36 -25.10 6.83 10.66
C GLU A 36 -24.59 5.45 10.23
N SER A 37 -25.28 4.81 9.29
CA SER A 37 -24.85 3.57 8.69
C SER A 37 -23.52 3.81 7.98
N ILE A 38 -22.42 3.60 8.70
CA ILE A 38 -21.07 3.70 8.16
C ILE A 38 -20.93 2.56 7.17
N ASP A 39 -20.86 2.88 5.88
CA ASP A 39 -20.56 1.91 4.84
C ASP A 39 -19.11 1.46 5.00
N ILE A 40 -18.92 0.27 5.56
CA ILE A 40 -17.60 -0.30 5.79
C ILE A 40 -17.17 -0.99 4.50
N GLY A 41 -16.16 -0.42 3.85
CA GLY A 41 -15.49 -1.01 2.70
C GLY A 41 -14.09 -1.52 3.07
N GLY A 42 -13.66 -2.59 2.44
CA GLY A 42 -12.31 -3.13 2.56
C GLY A 42 -11.74 -3.44 1.18
N GLY A 43 -10.43 -3.32 1.02
CA GLY A 43 -9.76 -3.66 -0.23
C GLY A 43 -8.31 -4.06 -0.01
N GLY A 44 -7.78 -4.86 -0.92
CA GLY A 44 -6.42 -5.36 -0.87
C GLY A 44 -5.97 -5.92 -2.21
N CYS A 45 -4.67 -6.04 -2.41
CA CYS A 45 -4.10 -6.65 -3.60
C CYS A 45 -3.43 -7.98 -3.25
N ILE A 46 -3.66 -9.00 -4.07
CA ILE A 46 -2.98 -10.29 -4.00
C ILE A 46 -2.03 -10.36 -5.20
N VAL A 47 -0.76 -10.71 -4.97
CA VAL A 47 0.22 -10.88 -6.04
C VAL A 47 0.22 -12.35 -6.46
N ILE A 48 -0.27 -12.64 -7.67
CA ILE A 48 -0.24 -13.99 -8.27
C ILE A 48 0.71 -13.94 -9.46
N LEU A 49 1.77 -14.74 -9.46
CA LEU A 49 2.72 -14.87 -10.59
C LEU A 49 3.15 -13.50 -11.19
N PHE A 50 3.54 -12.55 -10.33
CA PHE A 50 3.94 -11.16 -10.69
C PHE A 50 2.82 -10.20 -11.10
N ILE A 51 1.56 -10.63 -11.15
CA ILE A 51 0.42 -9.76 -11.47
C ILE A 51 -0.29 -9.37 -10.16
N PRO A 52 -0.32 -8.08 -9.78
CA PRO A 52 -1.08 -7.62 -8.63
C PRO A 52 -2.58 -7.54 -8.99
N ILE A 53 -3.39 -8.36 -8.34
CA ILE A 53 -4.84 -8.33 -8.48
C ILE A 53 -5.44 -7.61 -7.27
N CYS A 54 -5.96 -6.42 -7.48
CA CYS A 54 -6.57 -5.59 -6.44
C CYS A 54 -8.08 -5.81 -6.39
N PHE A 55 -8.58 -6.20 -5.22
CA PHE A 55 -9.99 -6.41 -4.93
C PHE A 55 -10.48 -5.38 -3.91
N GLY A 56 -11.74 -4.97 -4.04
CA GLY A 56 -12.42 -4.09 -3.10
C GLY A 56 -13.86 -4.55 -2.90
N PHE A 57 -14.35 -4.47 -1.67
CA PHE A 57 -15.73 -4.70 -1.29
C PHE A 57 -16.25 -3.50 -0.47
N GLY A 58 -17.55 -3.26 -0.51
CA GLY A 58 -18.20 -2.09 0.10
C GLY A 58 -19.05 -1.33 -0.90
N ALA A 59 -19.59 -0.17 -0.50
CA ALA A 59 -20.37 0.68 -1.40
C ALA A 59 -19.62 0.95 -2.72
N PRO A 60 -20.30 0.93 -3.87
CA PRO A 60 -19.67 0.94 -5.18
C PRO A 60 -18.77 2.17 -5.42
N SER A 61 -19.13 3.33 -4.85
CA SER A 61 -18.32 4.55 -4.88
C SER A 61 -17.02 4.43 -4.09
N LEU A 62 -17.06 3.77 -2.92
CA LEU A 62 -15.90 3.49 -2.08
C LEU A 62 -15.01 2.40 -2.69
N ALA A 63 -15.60 1.32 -3.18
CA ALA A 63 -14.87 0.20 -3.78
C ALA A 63 -14.04 0.63 -5.00
N GLN A 64 -14.62 1.45 -5.89
CA GLN A 64 -13.89 1.99 -7.05
C GLN A 64 -12.70 2.86 -6.62
N LEU A 65 -12.90 3.72 -5.61
CA LEU A 65 -11.85 4.61 -5.11
C LEU A 65 -10.72 3.82 -4.43
N LEU A 66 -11.05 2.82 -3.62
CA LEU A 66 -10.05 1.93 -2.99
C LEU A 66 -9.23 1.15 -4.02
N ILE A 67 -9.87 0.63 -5.08
CA ILE A 67 -9.17 -0.12 -6.14
C ILE A 67 -8.18 0.78 -6.88
N ILE A 68 -8.56 2.01 -7.21
CA ILE A 68 -7.67 2.97 -7.89
C ILE A 68 -6.46 3.32 -7.01
N VAL A 69 -6.70 3.59 -5.73
CA VAL A 69 -5.63 3.90 -4.77
C VAL A 69 -4.69 2.71 -4.60
N ALA A 70 -5.22 1.49 -4.47
CA ALA A 70 -4.44 0.28 -4.33
C ALA A 70 -3.61 -0.03 -5.59
N ALA A 71 -4.15 0.20 -6.78
CA ALA A 71 -3.42 0.08 -8.05
C ALA A 71 -2.27 1.09 -8.15
N LEU A 72 -2.50 2.36 -7.79
CA LEU A 72 -1.48 3.41 -7.75
C LEU A 72 -0.34 3.08 -6.77
N LEU A 73 -0.69 2.63 -5.56
CA LEU A 73 0.28 2.18 -4.56
C LEU A 73 1.12 1.01 -5.09
N THR A 74 0.48 0.05 -5.74
CA THR A 74 1.19 -1.10 -6.31
C THR A 74 2.12 -0.68 -7.43
N LEU A 75 1.69 0.23 -8.31
CA LEU A 75 2.53 0.80 -9.35
C LEU A 75 3.74 1.54 -8.75
N ALA A 76 3.53 2.32 -7.69
CA ALA A 76 4.61 3.01 -6.99
C ALA A 76 5.62 2.02 -6.38
N ILE A 77 5.14 0.95 -5.73
CA ILE A 77 6.00 -0.11 -5.19
C ILE A 77 6.78 -0.80 -6.31
N LEU A 78 6.16 -1.08 -7.45
CA LEU A 78 6.82 -1.66 -8.62
C LEU A 78 7.91 -0.74 -9.16
N ILE A 79 7.63 0.56 -9.33
CA ILE A 79 8.60 1.54 -9.82
C ILE A 79 9.79 1.64 -8.85
N VAL A 80 9.51 1.71 -7.54
CA VAL A 80 10.57 1.74 -6.52
C VAL A 80 11.38 0.43 -6.54
N GLY A 81 10.73 -0.72 -6.67
CA GLY A 81 11.40 -2.02 -6.79
C GLY A 81 12.25 -2.14 -8.07
N LEU A 82 11.78 -1.62 -9.20
CA LEU A 82 12.55 -1.56 -10.44
C LEU A 82 13.73 -0.60 -10.35
N LEU A 83 13.58 0.56 -9.71
CA LEU A 83 14.71 1.45 -9.45
C LEU A 83 15.73 0.78 -8.53
N MET A 84 15.28 0.09 -7.47
CA MET A 84 16.16 -0.64 -6.55
C MET A 84 16.95 -1.74 -7.28
N THR A 85 16.30 -2.55 -8.12
CA THR A 85 16.97 -3.61 -8.88
C THR A 85 17.93 -3.05 -9.92
N ARG A 86 17.61 -1.91 -10.56
CA ARG A 86 18.53 -1.24 -11.49
C ARG A 86 19.79 -0.73 -10.80
N GLU A 87 19.65 -0.11 -9.63
CA GLU A 87 20.80 0.38 -8.87
C GLU A 87 21.61 -0.78 -8.24
N ALA A 88 20.94 -1.85 -7.80
CA ALA A 88 21.61 -3.07 -7.35
C ALA A 88 22.38 -3.76 -8.48
N LYS A 89 21.82 -3.82 -9.70
CA LYS A 89 22.49 -4.40 -10.87
C LYS A 89 23.71 -3.57 -11.27
N LYS A 90 23.61 -2.24 -11.28
CA LYS A 90 24.77 -1.35 -11.51
C LYS A 90 25.86 -1.51 -10.44
N GLY A 91 25.48 -1.76 -9.19
CA GLY A 91 26.41 -2.07 -8.11
C GLY A 91 27.11 -3.42 -8.29
N ALA A 92 26.37 -4.44 -8.72
CA ALA A 92 26.88 -5.78 -8.97
C ALA A 92 27.80 -5.85 -10.21
N GLU A 93 27.47 -5.10 -11.27
CA GLU A 93 28.31 -4.93 -12.47
C GLU A 93 29.65 -4.25 -12.14
N LYS A 94 29.62 -3.22 -11.28
CA LYS A 94 30.86 -2.57 -10.76
C LYS A 94 31.72 -3.47 -9.87
N LEU A 95 31.15 -4.55 -9.32
CA LEU A 95 31.83 -5.52 -8.45
C LEU A 95 32.22 -6.81 -9.19
N GLY A 96 31.97 -6.91 -10.51
CA GLY A 96 32.37 -8.05 -11.34
C GLY A 96 31.66 -9.36 -11.01
N LEU A 97 30.46 -9.31 -10.44
CA LEU A 97 29.69 -10.48 -9.97
C LEU A 97 28.59 -10.93 -10.96
N VAL A 98 28.41 -10.21 -12.06
CA VAL A 98 27.41 -10.50 -13.10
C VAL A 98 28.06 -10.19 -14.45
N ASP A 99 28.26 -11.21 -15.27
CA ASP A 99 28.69 -11.11 -16.68
C ASP A 99 27.55 -10.64 -17.60
#